data_AF-A0A022Q203-F1
#
_entry.id   AF-A0A022Q203-F1
#
_cell.length_a   1.000
_cell.length_b   1.000
_cell.length_c   1.000
_cell.angle_alpha   90.00
_cell.angle_beta   90.00
_cell.angle_gamma   90.00
#
_symmetry.space_group_name_H-M   'P 1'
#
loop_
_entity.id
_entity.type
_entity.pdbx_description
1 polymer ?
#
loop_
_entity_poly.entity_id
_entity_poly.type
_entity_poly.pdbx_seq_one_letter_code
_entity_poly.pdbx_strand_id
1 'polypeptide(L)'
;EKSSDCSSPDYDAWLQKDQMVMSLILNSMESHLAEILSYSESSLDPWEVVRDMYGNRNNSAKIFQIQQDIANIHQDDKPFVSLLGSLKSLCNELEIYRPLTIDPVILRKRIEVDWDFRSHILMNAELPSLKSVCNYSKGRNSSKSYVS
;
A
#
# COMPACT_ATOMS: atom_id res chain seq x y z
N GLU A 1 -10.66 -17.65 18.74
CA GLU A 1 -11.17 -19.00 19.06
C GLU A 1 -12.46 -18.87 19.86
N LYS A 2 -13.49 -19.62 19.48
CA LYS A 2 -14.75 -19.75 20.24
C LYS A 2 -14.48 -20.62 21.46
N SER A 3 -14.76 -20.16 22.68
CA SER A 3 -14.56 -20.98 23.89
C SER A 3 -15.53 -22.15 23.89
N SER A 4 -15.02 -23.36 24.04
CA SER A 4 -15.71 -24.62 23.72
C SER A 4 -16.72 -25.11 24.76
N ASP A 5 -17.06 -24.36 25.81
CA ASP A 5 -18.02 -24.82 26.82
C ASP A 5 -18.81 -23.68 27.49
N CYS A 6 -20.11 -23.64 27.18
CA CYS A 6 -21.10 -22.69 27.74
C CYS A 6 -21.30 -22.87 29.27
N SER A 7 -20.83 -23.99 29.82
CA SER A 7 -20.93 -24.31 31.26
C SER A 7 -19.70 -23.88 32.06
N SER A 8 -18.68 -23.31 31.42
CA SER A 8 -17.48 -22.85 32.13
C SER A 8 -17.73 -21.50 32.80
N PRO A 9 -17.21 -21.26 34.02
CA PRO A 9 -17.33 -19.96 34.69
C PRO A 9 -16.66 -18.81 33.92
N ASP A 10 -15.76 -19.14 32.97
CA ASP A 10 -15.08 -18.18 32.11
C ASP A 10 -15.89 -17.81 30.85
N TYR A 11 -16.98 -18.53 30.55
CA TYR A 11 -17.81 -18.30 29.36
C TYR A 11 -18.49 -16.92 29.39
N ASP A 12 -19.07 -16.54 30.52
CA ASP A 12 -19.74 -15.24 30.67
C ASP A 12 -18.75 -14.07 30.49
N ALA A 13 -17.53 -14.24 31.03
CA ALA A 13 -16.46 -13.25 30.88
C ALA A 13 -15.96 -13.16 29.44
N TRP A 14 -15.85 -14.28 28.73
CA TRP A 14 -15.53 -14.33 27.31
C TRP A 14 -16.62 -13.65 26.47
N LEU A 15 -17.90 -13.99 26.73
CA LEU A 15 -19.03 -13.45 26.01
C LEU A 15 -19.12 -11.93 26.16
N GLN A 16 -18.91 -11.41 27.38
CA GLN A 16 -18.89 -9.96 27.61
C GLN A 16 -17.80 -9.26 26.78
N LYS A 17 -16.60 -9.85 26.70
CA LYS A 17 -15.51 -9.30 25.88
C LYS A 17 -15.82 -9.39 24.39
N ASP A 18 -16.36 -10.52 23.94
CA ASP A 18 -16.74 -10.72 22.53
C ASP A 18 -17.79 -9.68 22.10
N GLN A 19 -18.83 -9.46 22.92
CA GLN A 19 -19.86 -8.44 22.65
C GLN A 19 -19.28 -7.02 22.64
N MET A 20 -18.32 -6.71 23.51
CA MET A 20 -17.61 -5.44 23.48
C MET A 20 -16.85 -5.25 22.17
N VAL A 21 -16.09 -6.26 21.73
CA VAL A 21 -15.35 -6.23 20.46
C VAL A 21 -16.30 -6.10 19.28
N MET A 22 -17.41 -6.83 19.29
CA MET A 22 -18.44 -6.73 18.26
C MET A 22 -18.99 -5.31 18.15
N SER A 23 -19.32 -4.66 19.28
CA SER A 23 -19.77 -3.27 19.28
C SER A 23 -18.72 -2.30 18.73
N LEU A 24 -17.44 -2.48 19.05
CA LEU A 24 -16.35 -1.64 18.55
C LEU A 24 -16.21 -1.78 17.03
N ILE A 25 -16.29 -3.00 16.52
CA ILE A 25 -16.22 -3.29 15.08
C ILE A 25 -17.42 -2.67 14.36
N LEU A 26 -18.65 -2.94 14.82
CA LEU A 26 -19.88 -2.43 14.18
C LEU A 26 -19.99 -0.90 14.23
N ASN A 27 -19.53 -0.25 15.30
CA ASN A 27 -19.52 1.22 15.39
C ASN A 27 -18.45 1.88 14.52
N SER A 28 -17.44 1.13 14.06
CA SER A 28 -16.35 1.65 13.23
C SER A 28 -16.60 1.52 11.72
N MET A 29 -17.63 0.78 11.31
CA MET A 29 -17.93 0.50 9.91
C MET A 29 -19.08 1.37 9.37
N GLU A 30 -19.23 1.37 8.05
CA GLU A 30 -20.35 2.03 7.38
C GLU A 30 -21.69 1.40 7.80
N SER A 31 -22.72 2.25 7.94
CA SER A 31 -24.02 1.83 8.51
C SER A 31 -24.66 0.65 7.79
N HIS A 32 -24.51 0.56 6.47
CA HIS A 32 -25.06 -0.54 5.68
C HIS A 32 -24.34 -1.88 5.96
N LEU A 33 -23.04 -1.87 6.23
CA LEU A 33 -22.28 -3.07 6.60
C LEU A 33 -22.59 -3.48 8.04
N ALA A 34 -22.73 -2.50 8.94
CA ALA A 34 -23.09 -2.74 10.34
C ALA A 34 -24.45 -3.43 10.45
N GLU A 35 -25.42 -3.02 9.63
CA GLU A 35 -26.75 -3.63 9.60
C GLU A 35 -26.69 -5.11 9.17
N ILE A 36 -25.94 -5.43 8.11
CA ILE A 36 -25.77 -6.80 7.61
C ILE A 36 -25.10 -7.70 8.67
N LEU A 37 -24.12 -7.17 9.39
CA LEU A 37 -23.31 -7.91 10.37
C LEU A 37 -23.87 -7.85 11.80
N SER A 38 -24.96 -7.12 12.03
CA SER A 38 -25.57 -6.96 13.36
C SER A 38 -26.12 -8.26 13.94
N TYR A 39 -26.45 -9.23 13.08
CA TYR A 39 -26.99 -10.54 13.46
C TYR A 39 -25.92 -11.62 13.66
N SER A 40 -24.63 -11.29 13.56
CA SER A 40 -23.55 -12.24 13.80
C SER A 40 -23.55 -12.75 15.25
N GLU A 41 -23.25 -14.04 15.44
CA GLU A 41 -23.27 -14.64 16.78
C GLU A 41 -22.03 -14.29 17.61
N SER A 42 -20.95 -13.87 16.94
CA SER A 42 -19.68 -13.53 17.58
C SER A 42 -18.99 -12.40 16.82
N SER A 43 -18.15 -11.65 17.55
CA SER A 43 -17.25 -10.65 16.96
C SER A 43 -16.31 -11.22 15.88
N LEU A 44 -16.13 -12.54 15.82
CA LEU A 44 -15.33 -13.21 14.80
C LEU A 44 -15.87 -12.96 13.39
N ASP A 45 -17.17 -13.10 13.15
CA ASP A 45 -17.70 -13.02 11.78
C ASP A 45 -17.54 -11.61 11.19
N PRO A 46 -17.92 -10.52 11.90
CA PRO A 46 -17.66 -9.16 11.42
C PRO A 46 -16.16 -8.88 11.25
N TRP A 47 -15.31 -9.44 12.12
CA TRP A 47 -13.86 -9.31 11.99
C TRP A 47 -13.30 -9.99 10.73
N GLU A 48 -13.78 -11.19 10.39
CA GLU A 48 -13.36 -11.88 9.16
C GLU A 48 -13.78 -11.11 7.91
N VAL A 49 -14.98 -10.54 7.89
CA VAL A 49 -15.44 -9.72 6.76
C VAL A 49 -14.59 -8.46 6.62
N VAL A 50 -14.30 -7.76 7.71
CA VAL A 50 -13.38 -6.61 7.70
C VAL A 50 -11.99 -7.01 7.21
N ARG A 51 -11.46 -8.13 7.69
CA ARG A 51 -10.17 -8.67 7.26
C ARG A 51 -10.16 -9.02 5.78
N ASP A 52 -11.25 -9.52 5.23
CA ASP A 52 -11.29 -9.94 3.84
C ASP A 52 -11.54 -8.76 2.88
N MET A 53 -12.32 -7.77 3.29
CA MET A 53 -12.58 -6.55 2.52
C MET A 53 -11.40 -5.55 2.55
N TYR A 54 -10.82 -5.34 3.73
CA TYR A 54 -9.78 -4.33 3.96
C TYR A 54 -8.39 -4.93 4.17
N GLY A 55 -8.27 -6.24 4.24
CA GLY A 55 -6.96 -6.88 4.34
C GLY A 55 -6.18 -6.73 3.05
N ASN A 56 -4.87 -6.47 3.19
CA ASN A 56 -3.92 -6.36 2.07
C ASN A 56 -3.75 -7.65 1.24
N ARG A 57 -4.61 -8.66 1.42
CA ARG A 57 -4.54 -9.95 0.74
C ARG A 57 -5.07 -9.90 -0.70
N ASN A 58 -5.98 -8.98 -1.03
CA ASN A 58 -6.67 -8.95 -2.32
C ASN A 58 -6.34 -7.73 -3.22
N ASN A 59 -5.20 -7.07 -2.98
CA ASN A 59 -4.80 -5.89 -3.75
C ASN A 59 -4.20 -6.20 -5.12
N SER A 60 -4.30 -7.44 -5.63
CA SER A 60 -3.66 -7.89 -6.87
C SER A 60 -4.00 -7.01 -8.08
N ALA A 61 -5.25 -6.57 -8.21
CA ALA A 61 -5.66 -5.68 -9.30
C ALA A 61 -4.98 -4.30 -9.21
N LYS A 62 -4.90 -3.73 -8.01
CA LYS A 62 -4.24 -2.44 -7.76
C LYS A 62 -2.72 -2.54 -7.94
N ILE A 63 -2.11 -3.62 -7.47
CA ILE A 63 -0.69 -3.94 -7.68
C ILE A 63 -0.38 -4.02 -9.18
N PHE A 64 -1.20 -4.76 -9.94
CA PHE A 64 -1.02 -4.89 -11.39
C PHE A 64 -1.16 -3.54 -12.11
N GLN A 65 -2.16 -2.73 -11.75
CA GLN A 65 -2.33 -1.38 -12.31
C GLN A 65 -1.09 -0.52 -12.06
N ILE A 66 -0.60 -0.47 -10.81
CA ILE A 66 0.59 0.33 -10.48
C ILE A 66 1.83 -0.19 -11.23
N GLN A 67 1.98 -1.50 -11.38
CA GLN A 67 3.07 -2.08 -12.17
C GLN A 67 2.99 -1.68 -13.65
N GLN A 68 1.78 -1.64 -14.21
CA GLN A 68 1.55 -1.15 -15.57
C GLN A 68 1.85 0.34 -15.70
N ASP A 69 1.44 1.15 -14.72
CA ASP A 69 1.74 2.60 -14.69
C ASP A 69 3.25 2.86 -14.59
N ILE A 70 3.96 2.05 -13.79
CA ILE A 70 5.43 2.05 -13.71
C ILE A 70 6.03 1.69 -15.07
N ALA A 71 5.58 0.62 -15.71
CA ALA A 71 6.11 0.18 -17.01
C ALA A 71 5.87 1.20 -18.14
N ASN A 72 4.79 1.96 -18.06
CA ASN A 72 4.42 2.98 -19.04
C ASN A 72 5.02 4.36 -18.73
N ILE A 73 5.79 4.52 -17.65
CA ILE A 73 6.36 5.82 -17.32
C ILE A 73 7.46 6.18 -18.32
N HIS A 74 7.39 7.38 -18.89
CA HIS A 74 8.36 7.88 -19.86
C HIS A 74 8.72 9.34 -19.57
N GLN A 75 9.93 9.71 -19.97
CA GLN A 75 10.41 11.08 -19.89
C GLN A 75 9.80 11.88 -21.04
N ASP A 76 8.60 12.44 -20.82
CA ASP A 76 8.00 13.44 -21.71
C ASP A 76 8.85 14.73 -21.78
N ASP A 77 8.25 15.85 -22.19
CA ASP A 77 8.79 17.22 -22.08
C ASP A 77 9.09 17.68 -20.62
N LYS A 78 9.03 16.77 -19.64
CA LYS A 78 9.26 17.02 -18.22
C LYS A 78 10.71 16.73 -17.85
N PRO A 79 11.28 17.47 -16.88
CA PRO A 79 12.66 17.22 -16.44
C PRO A 79 12.80 15.83 -15.82
N PHE A 80 13.94 15.17 -16.03
CA PHE A 80 14.27 13.85 -15.48
C PHE A 80 14.04 13.72 -13.96
N VAL A 81 14.26 14.79 -13.20
CA VAL A 81 13.97 14.80 -11.74
C VAL A 81 12.48 14.58 -11.46
N SER A 82 11.59 15.09 -12.31
CA SER A 82 10.14 14.86 -12.21
C SER A 82 9.77 13.42 -12.55
N LEU A 83 10.45 12.80 -13.53
CA LEU A 83 10.29 11.38 -13.84
C LEU A 83 10.66 10.53 -12.62
N LEU A 84 11.82 10.78 -12.02
CA LEU A 84 12.31 10.05 -10.85
C LEU A 84 11.36 10.22 -9.65
N GLY A 85 10.84 11.43 -9.44
CA GLY A 85 9.84 11.69 -8.40
C GLY A 85 8.56 10.88 -8.61
N SER A 86 8.07 10.82 -9.85
CA SER A 86 6.86 10.08 -10.22
C SER A 86 7.07 8.56 -10.07
N LEU A 87 8.19 8.04 -10.55
CA LEU A 87 8.57 6.64 -10.37
C LEU A 87 8.67 6.27 -8.90
N LYS A 88 9.31 7.11 -8.08
CA LYS A 88 9.43 6.90 -6.63
C LYS A 88 8.05 6.90 -5.96
N SER A 89 7.16 7.80 -6.36
CA SER A 89 5.79 7.85 -5.84
C SER A 89 5.03 6.55 -6.13
N LEU A 90 5.06 6.07 -7.37
CA LEU A 90 4.40 4.81 -7.76
C LEU A 90 5.00 3.61 -7.04
N CYS A 91 6.33 3.55 -6.90
CA CYS A 91 6.99 2.50 -6.10
C CYS A 91 6.56 2.53 -4.63
N ASN A 92 6.43 3.70 -4.01
CA ASN A 92 5.96 3.80 -2.64
C ASN A 92 4.49 3.37 -2.52
N GLU A 93 3.65 3.73 -3.48
CA GLU A 93 2.25 3.29 -3.53
C GLU A 93 2.16 1.77 -3.66
N LEU A 94 3.00 1.17 -4.51
CA LEU A 94 3.08 -0.29 -4.69
C LEU A 94 3.40 -1.02 -3.37
N GLU A 95 4.28 -0.46 -2.54
CA GLU A 95 4.62 -1.03 -1.23
C GLU A 95 3.45 -1.01 -0.24
N ILE A 96 2.56 0.00 -0.31
CA ILE A 96 1.37 0.07 0.56
C ILE A 96 0.41 -1.08 0.26
N TYR A 97 0.21 -1.39 -1.02
CA TYR A 97 -0.75 -2.40 -1.46
C TYR A 97 -0.20 -3.82 -1.40
N ARG A 98 1.12 -4.00 -1.34
CA ARG A 98 1.73 -5.33 -1.23
C ARG A 98 1.38 -5.97 0.11
N PRO A 99 1.08 -7.28 0.13
CA PRO A 99 0.91 -7.99 1.38
C PRO A 99 2.24 -8.00 2.14
N LEU A 100 2.18 -7.67 3.43
CA LEU A 100 3.33 -7.82 4.33
C LEU A 100 3.74 -9.29 4.35
N THR A 101 5.02 -9.55 4.08
CA THR A 101 5.58 -10.89 4.11
C THR A 101 7.01 -10.84 4.66
N ILE A 102 7.37 -11.85 5.45
CA ILE A 102 8.72 -12.08 5.94
C ILE A 102 9.35 -13.29 5.22
N ASP A 103 8.58 -13.95 4.35
CA ASP A 103 9.05 -15.10 3.58
C ASP A 103 10.17 -14.67 2.62
N PRO A 104 11.41 -15.18 2.80
CA PRO A 104 12.56 -14.78 2.00
C PRO A 104 12.41 -15.14 0.51
N VAL A 105 11.66 -16.19 0.17
CA VAL A 105 11.41 -16.60 -1.23
C VAL A 105 10.53 -15.56 -1.92
N ILE A 106 9.47 -15.11 -1.24
CA ILE A 106 8.56 -14.09 -1.78
C ILE A 106 9.29 -12.75 -1.90
N LEU A 107 10.07 -12.36 -0.90
CA LEU A 107 10.86 -11.12 -0.92
C LEU A 107 11.88 -11.12 -2.06
N ARG A 108 12.61 -12.23 -2.25
CA ARG A 108 13.57 -12.35 -3.36
C ARG A 108 12.89 -12.17 -4.71
N LYS A 109 11.74 -12.83 -4.93
CA LYS A 109 10.98 -12.70 -6.18
C LYS A 109 10.51 -11.27 -6.42
N ARG A 110 10.15 -10.52 -5.37
CA ARG A 110 9.79 -9.09 -5.48
C ARG A 110 10.96 -8.23 -5.93
N ILE A 111 12.13 -8.45 -5.33
CA ILE A 111 13.35 -7.69 -5.67
C ILE A 111 13.74 -7.92 -7.13
N GLU A 112 13.71 -9.18 -7.59
CA GLU A 112 14.03 -9.53 -8.98
C GLU A 112 13.07 -8.81 -9.96
N VAL A 113 11.77 -8.87 -9.70
CA VAL A 113 10.75 -8.21 -10.54
C VAL A 113 10.90 -6.68 -10.53
N ASP A 114 11.05 -6.08 -9.35
CA ASP A 114 11.22 -4.63 -9.23
C ASP A 114 12.50 -4.13 -9.89
N TRP A 115 13.58 -4.93 -9.81
CA TRP A 115 14.83 -4.65 -10.49
C TRP A 115 14.66 -4.68 -12.00
N ASP A 116 13.99 -5.69 -12.54
CA ASP A 116 13.73 -5.79 -13.98
C ASP A 116 12.93 -4.59 -14.50
N PHE A 117 11.86 -4.21 -13.79
CA PHE A 117 11.06 -3.02 -14.14
C PHE A 117 11.90 -1.74 -14.10
N ARG A 118 12.64 -1.51 -13.01
CA ARG A 118 13.46 -0.30 -12.85
C ARG A 118 14.59 -0.24 -13.87
N SER A 119 15.25 -1.37 -14.14
CA SER A 119 16.29 -1.48 -15.14
C SER A 119 15.76 -1.13 -16.52
N HIS A 120 14.64 -1.73 -16.93
CA HIS A 120 14.03 -1.45 -18.24
C HIS A 120 13.69 0.03 -18.42
N ILE A 121 13.09 0.68 -17.41
CA ILE A 121 12.72 2.10 -17.46
C ILE A 121 13.96 3.00 -17.52
N LEU A 122 14.95 2.75 -16.66
CA LEU A 122 16.15 3.59 -16.59
C LEU A 122 17.04 3.47 -17.83
N MET A 123 16.96 2.33 -18.54
CA MET A 123 17.70 2.11 -19.78
C MET A 123 16.96 2.64 -21.02
N ASN A 124 15.64 2.78 -20.96
CA ASN A 124 14.81 3.31 -22.05
C ASN A 124 14.70 4.85 -22.04
N ALA A 125 14.92 5.52 -20.91
CA ALA A 125 14.95 6.97 -20.84
C ALA A 125 16.31 7.49 -21.36
N GLU A 126 16.30 8.45 -22.30
CA GLU A 126 17.52 9.22 -22.60
C GLU A 126 17.94 9.99 -21.36
N LEU A 127 18.90 9.44 -20.61
CA LEU A 127 19.43 10.08 -19.43
C LEU A 127 20.00 11.44 -19.83
N PRO A 128 19.54 12.56 -19.24
CA PRO A 128 20.15 13.85 -19.50
C PRO A 128 21.62 13.76 -19.11
N SER A 129 22.50 14.19 -20.02
CA SER A 129 23.94 14.19 -19.76
C SER A 129 24.28 14.81 -18.40
N LEU A 130 25.33 14.33 -17.75
CA LEU A 130 25.84 14.94 -16.50
C LEU A 130 26.04 16.47 -16.64
N LYS A 131 26.36 16.93 -17.86
CA LYS A 131 26.52 18.35 -18.20
C LYS A 131 25.21 19.14 -18.12
N SER A 132 24.08 18.59 -18.59
CA SER A 132 22.77 19.25 -18.49
C SER A 132 22.23 19.26 -17.06
N VAL A 133 22.47 18.19 -16.29
CA VAL A 133 22.11 18.13 -14.85
C VAL A 133 22.89 19.19 -14.04
N CYS A 134 24.19 19.33 -14.28
CA CYS A 134 25.03 20.35 -13.63
C CYS A 134 24.68 21.78 -14.05
N ASN A 135 24.24 22.00 -15.29
CA ASN A 135 23.80 23.32 -15.74
C ASN A 135 22.48 23.73 -15.09
N TYR A 136 21.55 22.77 -14.90
CA TYR A 136 20.29 22.99 -14.20
C TYR A 136 20.49 23.35 -12.72
N SER A 137 21.44 22.70 -12.03
CA SER A 137 21.76 23.04 -10.65
C SER A 137 22.51 24.37 -10.52
N LYS A 138 23.40 24.71 -11.46
CA LYS A 138 24.08 26.02 -11.51
C LYS A 138 23.12 27.18 -11.79
N GLY A 139 22.18 27.02 -12.72
CA GLY A 139 21.19 28.06 -13.06
C GLY A 139 20.31 28.48 -11.87
N ARG A 140 20.01 27.54 -10.95
CA ARG A 140 19.21 27.83 -9.74
C ARG A 140 19.96 28.68 -8.70
N ASN A 141 21.29 28.60 -8.68
CA ASN A 141 22.12 29.36 -7.74
C ASN A 141 22.41 30.78 -8.24
N SER A 142 22.45 31.02 -9.55
CA SER A 142 22.60 32.37 -10.10
C SER A 142 21.32 33.23 -9.97
N SER A 143 20.13 32.61 -9.96
CA SER A 143 18.86 33.35 -9.78
C SER A 143 18.58 33.78 -8.33
N LYS A 144 19.39 33.36 -7.35
CA LYS A 144 19.27 33.81 -5.95
C LYS A 144 20.12 35.05 -5.62
N SER A 145 20.88 35.60 -6.58
CA SER A 145 21.74 36.77 -6.36
C SER A 145 21.12 38.12 -6.75
N TYR A 146 19.85 38.15 -7.16
CA TYR A 146 19.12 39.39 -7.50
C TYR A 146 17.82 39.50 -6.70
N VAL A 147 17.90 39.33 -5.38
CA VAL A 147 16.89 39.87 -4.45
C VAL A 147 17.66 40.38 -3.24
N SER A 148 18.14 41.61 -3.33
CA SER A 148 18.58 42.47 -2.21
C SER A 148 18.14 43.89 -2.51
#